data_AF-A0A3B9EMW5-F1
#
_entry.id   AF-A0A3B9EMW5-F1
#
_cell.length_a   1.000
_cell.length_b   1.000
_cell.length_c   1.000
_cell.angle_alpha   90.00
_cell.angle_beta   90.00
_cell.angle_gamma   90.00
#
_symmetry.space_group_name_H-M   'P 1'
#
loop_
_entity.id
_entity.type
_entity.pdbx_description
1 polymer ?
#
loop_
_entity_poly.entity_id
_entity_poly.type
_entity_poly.pdbx_seq_one_letter_code
_entity_poly.pdbx_strand_id
1 'polypeptide(L)' 'MSKAAPIDIDPDRIADILRAAAAEEILPRFQTLKSHEISEKNPGDLVTVADQASEAFLTRELSAITPGALIVGEEA' A
#
# COMPACT_ATOMS: atom_id res chain seq x y z
N MET A 1 4.39 -12.81 29.86
CA MET A 1 4.09 -12.07 28.61
C MET A 1 2.73 -12.56 28.13
N SER A 2 1.73 -11.69 28.04
CA SER A 2 0.39 -12.09 27.58
C SER A 2 0.47 -12.43 26.09
N LYS A 3 -0.09 -13.58 25.69
CA LYS A 3 -0.19 -13.96 24.29
C LYS A 3 -1.21 -13.01 23.64
N ALA A 4 -0.80 -12.28 22.60
CA ALA A 4 -1.71 -11.43 21.84
C ALA A 4 -2.91 -12.27 21.35
N ALA A 5 -4.11 -11.67 21.39
CA ALA A 5 -5.30 -12.30 20.83
C ALA A 5 -5.05 -12.59 19.33
N PRO A 6 -5.59 -13.71 18.79
CA PRO A 6 -5.43 -14.02 17.37
C PRO A 6 -6.03 -12.88 16.53
N ILE A 7 -5.24 -12.38 15.58
CA ILE A 7 -5.68 -11.41 14.60
C ILE A 7 -6.57 -12.14 13.59
N ASP A 8 -7.80 -11.65 13.41
CA ASP A 8 -8.69 -12.16 12.38
C ASP A 8 -8.34 -11.48 11.05
N ILE A 9 -8.09 -12.27 10.02
CA ILE A 9 -7.68 -11.79 8.70
C ILE A 9 -8.70 -12.31 7.69
N ASP A 10 -9.38 -11.39 7.01
CA ASP A 10 -10.29 -11.69 5.91
C ASP A 10 -9.55 -11.47 4.57
N PRO A 11 -9.14 -12.55 3.87
CA PRO A 11 -8.41 -12.44 2.61
C PRO A 11 -9.22 -11.84 1.48
N ASP A 12 -10.53 -12.04 1.46
CA ASP A 12 -11.40 -11.51 0.41
C ASP A 12 -11.53 -10.00 0.55
N ARG A 13 -11.68 -9.50 1.78
CA ARG A 13 -11.68 -8.06 2.07
C ARG A 13 -10.34 -7.40 1.74
N ILE A 14 -9.23 -8.08 2.02
CA ILE A 14 -7.89 -7.61 1.63
C ILE A 14 -7.77 -7.55 0.11
N ALA A 15 -8.25 -8.58 -0.61
CA ALA A 15 -8.22 -8.59 -2.07
C ALA A 15 -9.02 -7.43 -2.67
N ASP A 16 -10.16 -7.07 -2.08
CA ASP A 16 -10.93 -5.91 -2.51
C ASP A 16 -10.18 -4.59 -2.30
N ILE A 17 -9.50 -4.43 -1.16
CA ILE A 17 -8.65 -3.26 -0.88
C ILE A 17 -7.49 -3.18 -1.88
N LEU A 18 -6.84 -4.30 -2.20
CA LEU A 18 -5.77 -4.35 -3.19
C LEU A 18 -6.27 -3.94 -4.59
N ARG A 19 -7.47 -4.40 -4.99
CA ARG A 19 -8.09 -3.99 -6.26
C ARG A 19 -8.41 -2.50 -6.26
N ALA A 20 -8.90 -1.96 -5.15
CA ALA A 20 -9.19 -0.53 -5.02
C ALA A 20 -7.92 0.32 -5.15
N ALA A 21 -6.84 -0.03 -4.44
CA ALA A 21 -5.55 0.64 -4.56
C ALA A 21 -5.03 0.61 -6.00
N ALA A 22 -5.13 -0.54 -6.67
CA ALA A 22 -4.73 -0.66 -8.07
C ALA A 22 -5.60 0.22 -8.99
N ALA A 23 -6.91 0.27 -8.78
CA ALA A 23 -7.83 1.04 -9.60
C ALA A 23 -7.70 2.56 -9.39
N GLU A 24 -7.47 3.00 -8.16
CA GLU A 24 -7.43 4.41 -7.79
C GLU A 24 -6.03 5.00 -7.94
N GLU A 25 -4.99 4.25 -7.58
CA GLU A 25 -3.64 4.81 -7.47
C GLU A 25 -2.69 4.37 -8.58
N ILE A 26 -2.82 3.14 -9.09
CA ILE A 26 -1.88 2.57 -10.06
C ILE A 26 -2.37 2.76 -11.50
N LEU A 27 -3.54 2.22 -11.85
CA LEU A 27 -4.04 2.18 -13.23
C LEU A 27 -4.18 3.57 -13.89
N PRO A 28 -4.63 4.64 -13.22
CA PRO A 28 -4.74 5.96 -13.83
C PRO A 28 -3.37 6.56 -14.21
N ARG A 29 -2.30 6.11 -13.55
CA ARG A 29 -0.92 6.60 -13.72
C ARG A 29 -0.07 5.67 -14.59
N PHE A 30 -0.58 4.49 -14.93
CA PHE A 30 0.15 3.50 -15.68
C PHE A 30 0.51 4.02 -17.08
N GLN A 31 1.82 4.05 -17.38
CA GLN A 31 2.39 4.59 -18.62
C GLN A 31 2.12 6.09 -18.89
N THR A 32 1.63 6.83 -17.89
CA THR A 32 1.32 8.27 -18.04
C THR A 32 2.09 9.16 -17.06
N LEU A 33 2.96 8.59 -16.22
CA LEU A 33 3.81 9.32 -15.28
C LEU A 33 4.74 10.31 -16.00
N LYS A 34 4.82 11.51 -15.43
CA LYS A 34 5.78 12.55 -15.83
C LYS A 34 7.08 12.38 -15.06
N SER A 35 8.16 12.98 -15.56
CA SER A 35 9.49 12.86 -14.94
C SER A 35 9.55 13.33 -13.48
N HIS A 36 8.70 14.27 -13.06
CA HIS A 36 8.65 14.73 -11.67
C HIS A 36 7.81 13.83 -10.75
N GLU A 37 7.12 12.85 -11.32
CA GLU A 37 6.32 11.85 -10.58
C GLU A 37 7.11 10.55 -10.34
N ILE A 38 8.39 10.56 -10.72
CA ILE A 38 9.35 9.47 -10.55
C ILE A 38 10.53 10.04 -9.78
N SER A 39 10.92 9.38 -8.70
CA SER A 39 12.06 9.69 -7.84
C SER A 39 12.93 8.45 -7.68
N GLU A 40 14.09 8.62 -7.06
CA GLU A 40 15.06 7.57 -6.81
C GLU A 40 15.38 7.56 -5.31
N LYS A 41 15.10 6.43 -4.63
CA LYS A 41 15.41 6.26 -3.19
C LYS A 41 16.91 6.06 -2.99
N ASN A 42 17.51 5.22 -3.84
CA ASN A 42 18.92 4.89 -3.91
C ASN A 42 19.31 4.76 -5.39
N PRO A 43 20.60 4.88 -5.76
CA PRO A 43 21.01 4.68 -7.14
C PRO A 43 20.52 3.34 -7.73
N GLY A 44 19.64 3.40 -8.73
CA GLY A 44 18.96 2.27 -9.39
C GLY A 44 17.61 1.87 -8.79
N ASP A 45 17.18 2.49 -7.70
CA ASP A 45 15.99 2.15 -6.91
C ASP A 45 14.93 3.24 -7.07
N LEU A 46 14.07 3.08 -8.08
CA LEU A 46 13.05 4.05 -8.44
C LEU A 46 11.79 3.87 -7.60
N VAL A 47 11.20 5.01 -7.25
CA VAL A 47 9.89 5.11 -6.61
C VAL A 47 9.04 6.11 -7.37
N THR A 48 7.75 5.85 -7.48
CA THR A 48 6.81 6.74 -8.15
C THR A 48 5.78 7.29 -7.18
N VAL A 49 5.09 8.36 -7.58
CA VAL A 49 3.92 8.85 -6.85
C VAL A 49 2.81 7.79 -6.75
N ALA A 50 2.76 6.82 -7.68
CA ALA A 50 1.81 5.72 -7.64
C ALA A 50 2.15 4.73 -6.52
N ASP A 51 3.43 4.43 -6.31
CA ASP A 51 3.89 3.55 -5.23
C ASP A 51 3.56 4.15 -3.86
N GLN A 52 3.94 5.42 -3.65
CA GLN A 52 3.68 6.16 -2.41
C GLN A 52 2.18 6.30 -2.12
N ALA A 53 1.37 6.64 -3.13
CA ALA A 53 -0.07 6.79 -2.96
C ALA A 53 -0.75 5.45 -2.68
N SER A 54 -0.34 4.38 -3.37
CA SER A 54 -0.84 3.02 -3.12
C SER A 54 -0.52 2.56 -1.71
N GLU A 55 0.70 2.78 -1.22
CA GLU A 55 1.09 2.40 0.13
C GLU A 55 0.30 3.19 1.19
N ALA A 56 0.14 4.51 1.01
CA ALA A 56 -0.66 5.33 1.90
C ALA A 56 -2.14 4.87 1.94
N PHE A 57 -2.70 4.50 0.78
CA PHE A 57 -4.03 3.92 0.68
C PHE A 57 -4.12 2.59 1.43
N LEU A 58 -3.23 1.64 1.12
CA LEU A 58 -3.24 0.30 1.71
C LEU A 58 -3.03 0.36 3.22
N THR A 59 -2.11 1.19 3.70
CA THR A 59 -1.85 1.36 5.14
C THR A 59 -3.11 1.83 5.86
N ARG A 60 -3.82 2.81 5.31
CA ARG A 60 -5.05 3.33 5.89
C ARG A 60 -6.15 2.27 5.92
N GLU A 61 -6.44 1.63 4.78
CA GLU A 61 -7.56 0.69 4.67
C GLU A 61 -7.30 -0.62 5.44
N LEU A 62 -6.08 -1.17 5.38
CA LEU A 62 -5.71 -2.39 6.10
C LEU A 62 -5.72 -2.17 7.63
N SER A 63 -5.26 -1.00 8.09
CA SER A 63 -5.34 -0.64 9.51
C SER A 63 -6.77 -0.54 10.01
N ALA A 64 -7.72 -0.15 9.14
CA ALA A 64 -9.12 -0.03 9.50
C ALA A 64 -9.83 -1.38 9.62
N ILE A 65 -9.50 -2.35 8.76
CA ILE A 65 -10.16 -3.66 8.76
C ILE A 65 -9.54 -4.67 9.74
N THR A 66 -8.27 -4.48 10.11
CA THR A 66 -7.56 -5.42 10.98
C THR A 66 -6.89 -4.69 12.16
N PRO A 67 -7.67 -4.24 13.17
CA PRO A 67 -7.12 -3.58 14.34
C PRO A 67 -6.10 -4.45 15.08
N GLY A 68 -4.90 -3.91 15.27
CA GLY A 68 -3.79 -4.63 15.92
C GLY A 68 -2.85 -5.38 14.97
N ALA A 69 -3.13 -5.38 13.66
CA ALA A 69 -2.14 -5.80 12.67
C ALA A 69 -0.98 -4.80 12.58
N LEU A 70 0.23 -5.34 12.44
CA LEU A 70 1.38 -4.58 11.99
C LEU A 70 1.35 -4.50 10.47
N ILE A 71 1.30 -3.29 9.92
CA ILE A 71 1.44 -3.04 8.49
C ILE A 71 2.88 -2.60 8.24
N VAL A 72 3.54 -3.24 7.28
CA VAL A 72 4.90 -2.91 6.85
C VAL A 72 4.85 -2.63 5.35
N GLY A 73 5.26 -1.42 4.99
CA GLY A 73 5.44 -0.98 3.61
C GLY A 73 6.91 -0.73 3.30
N GLU A 74 7.22 -0.54 2.02
CA GLU A 74 8.58 -0.22 1.55
C GLU A 74 8.82 1.30 1.52
N GLU A 75 7.76 2.11 1.55
CA GLU A 75 7.80 3.58 1.49
C GLU A 75 7.71 4.27 2.87
N ALA A 76 7.58 3.49 3.95
CA ALA A 76 7.38 3.95 5.33
C ALA A 76 8.66 3.95 6.19
#